data_AF-A0A2M7Y0D1-F1
#
_entry.id   AF-A0A2M7Y0D1-F1
#
_cell.length_a   1.000
_cell.length_b   1.000
_cell.length_c   1.000
_cell.angle_alpha   90.00
_cell.angle_beta   90.00
_cell.angle_gamma   90.00
#
_symmetry.space_group_name_H-M   'P 1'
#
loop_
_entity.id
_entity.type
_entity.pdbx_description
1 polymer ?
#
loop_
_entity_poly.entity_id
_entity_poly.type
_entity_poly.pdbx_seq_one_letter_code
_entity_poly.pdbx_strand_id
1 'polypeptide(L)'
;MDDRPRPRGRRPGATSSRTGPARTGAVHEQGGIALALAGGGTLGGIYEIGAIAALSETLEGIDFNALDIYVGVSAGGFVAAGLANGITPGQMVSKFIENRGEDGLIALKPESLLRPAFAEYGRRAGS
;
A
#
# COMPACT_ATOMS: atom_id res chain seq x y z
N MET A 1 -43.03 -16.07 -42.22
CA MET A 1 -41.75 -15.56 -41.70
C MET A 1 -41.24 -14.56 -42.74
N ASP A 2 -41.59 -13.29 -42.54
CA ASP A 2 -41.33 -12.17 -43.47
C ASP A 2 -40.15 -11.37 -42.93
N ASP A 3 -39.04 -11.41 -43.65
CA ASP A 3 -37.71 -10.92 -43.28
C ASP A 3 -37.51 -9.53 -43.91
N ARG A 4 -37.75 -8.46 -43.14
CA ARG A 4 -37.59 -7.07 -43.59
C ARG A 4 -36.42 -6.37 -42.88
N PRO A 5 -35.46 -5.77 -43.62
CA PRO A 5 -34.31 -5.10 -43.04
C PRO A 5 -34.69 -3.74 -42.43
N ARG A 6 -34.15 -3.44 -41.24
CA ARG A 6 -34.34 -2.14 -40.57
C ARG A 6 -33.48 -1.04 -41.23
N PRO A 7 -34.00 0.18 -41.43
CA PRO A 7 -33.26 1.26 -42.09
C PRO A 7 -32.18 1.85 -41.19
N ARG A 8 -31.00 2.11 -41.76
CA ARG A 8 -29.88 2.80 -41.11
C ARG A 8 -30.24 4.26 -40.84
N GLY A 9 -30.28 4.62 -39.56
CA GLY A 9 -30.56 5.98 -39.08
C GLY A 9 -29.51 6.99 -39.54
N ARG A 10 -30.02 8.04 -40.18
CA ARG A 10 -29.41 9.27 -40.67
C ARG A 10 -28.66 10.02 -39.56
N ARG A 11 -27.37 10.34 -39.78
CA ARG A 11 -26.61 11.31 -38.97
C ARG A 11 -27.11 12.72 -39.26
N PRO A 12 -27.42 13.56 -38.26
CA PRO A 12 -27.47 15.00 -38.42
C PRO A 12 -26.15 15.61 -37.91
N GLY A 13 -25.43 16.30 -38.78
CA GLY A 13 -24.49 17.32 -38.37
C GLY A 13 -25.24 18.61 -38.05
N ALA A 14 -24.85 19.30 -36.97
CA ALA A 14 -25.10 20.72 -36.79
C ALA A 14 -24.10 21.31 -35.78
N THR A 15 -23.29 22.24 -36.27
CA THR A 15 -22.48 23.20 -35.53
C THR A 15 -23.37 24.12 -34.70
N SER A 16 -22.98 24.46 -33.46
CA SER A 16 -23.02 25.85 -32.92
C SER A 16 -22.76 25.88 -31.41
N SER A 17 -21.77 26.68 -31.06
CA SER A 17 -21.40 27.17 -29.74
C SER A 17 -22.58 27.71 -28.90
N ARG A 18 -22.65 27.31 -27.63
CA ARG A 18 -23.17 28.12 -26.54
C ARG A 18 -22.22 28.01 -25.35
N THR A 19 -21.36 29.02 -25.24
CA THR A 19 -20.56 29.35 -24.07
C THR A 19 -21.51 29.74 -22.93
N GLY A 20 -21.76 28.81 -22.00
CA GLY A 20 -22.18 29.16 -20.64
C GLY A 20 -20.93 29.15 -19.75
N PRO A 21 -20.82 30.01 -18.72
CA PRO A 21 -19.74 29.86 -17.76
C PRO A 21 -19.89 28.47 -17.14
N ALA A 22 -18.92 27.60 -17.42
CA ALA A 22 -18.75 26.36 -16.69
C ALA A 22 -18.58 26.79 -15.24
N ARG A 23 -19.64 26.65 -14.44
CA ARG A 23 -19.50 26.62 -13.00
C ARG A 23 -18.71 25.36 -12.72
N THR A 24 -17.38 25.48 -12.78
CA THR A 24 -16.46 24.58 -12.13
C THR A 24 -16.74 24.75 -10.64
N GLY A 25 -17.84 24.15 -10.18
CA GLY A 25 -17.93 23.75 -8.80
C GLY A 25 -16.76 22.81 -8.64
N ALA A 26 -15.68 23.31 -8.05
CA ALA A 26 -14.69 22.44 -7.46
C ALA A 26 -15.46 21.64 -6.42
N VAL A 27 -15.95 20.47 -6.82
CA VAL A 27 -16.16 19.38 -5.88
C VAL A 27 -14.80 19.21 -5.23
N HIS A 28 -14.66 19.73 -4.01
CA HIS A 28 -13.79 19.12 -3.04
C HIS A 28 -14.39 17.73 -2.79
N GLU A 29 -14.25 16.83 -3.76
CA GLU A 29 -14.22 15.41 -3.46
C GLU A 29 -13.08 15.30 -2.46
N GLN A 30 -13.43 14.94 -1.22
CA GLN A 30 -12.46 14.70 -0.18
C GLN A 30 -11.53 13.63 -0.74
N GLY A 31 -10.33 14.04 -1.14
CA GLY A 31 -9.40 13.15 -1.84
C GLY A 31 -9.05 12.00 -0.91
N GLY A 32 -9.25 10.77 -1.37
CA GLY A 32 -8.90 9.58 -0.60
C GLY A 32 -7.39 9.51 -0.33
N ILE A 33 -7.01 8.88 0.78
CA ILE A 33 -5.63 8.67 1.20
C ILE A 33 -5.21 7.24 0.87
N ALA A 34 -4.07 7.11 0.19
CA ALA A 34 -3.46 5.83 -0.14
C ALA A 34 -2.08 5.68 0.50
N LEU A 35 -1.75 4.46 0.93
CA LEU A 35 -0.44 4.10 1.49
C LEU A 35 0.25 3.07 0.58
N ALA A 36 1.50 3.35 0.19
CA ALA A 36 2.35 2.46 -0.58
C ALA A 36 3.60 2.09 0.21
N LEU A 37 3.83 0.78 0.38
CA LEU A 37 4.95 0.22 1.15
C LEU A 37 5.84 -0.62 0.24
N ALA A 38 7.15 -0.41 0.37
CA ALA A 38 8.13 -1.06 -0.46
C ALA A 38 8.44 -2.48 0.05
N GLY A 39 9.21 -3.23 -0.73
CA GLY A 39 9.85 -4.43 -0.23
C GLY A 39 11.19 -4.09 0.44
N GLY A 40 11.63 -4.93 1.38
CA GLY A 40 12.96 -4.77 1.99
C GLY A 40 13.40 -5.94 2.86
N GLY A 41 12.78 -7.11 2.68
CA GLY A 41 12.95 -8.26 3.58
C GLY A 41 12.58 -7.92 5.02
N THR A 42 13.03 -8.72 5.98
CA THR A 42 12.63 -8.52 7.38
C THR A 42 13.15 -7.20 7.96
N LEU A 43 14.39 -6.79 7.63
CA LEU A 43 14.94 -5.53 8.13
C LEU A 43 14.17 -4.31 7.59
N GLY A 44 13.83 -4.33 6.30
CA GLY A 44 12.98 -3.30 5.70
C GLY A 44 11.58 -3.26 6.33
N GLY A 45 11.00 -4.42 6.64
CA GLY A 45 9.72 -4.49 7.36
C GLY A 45 9.78 -3.84 8.76
N ILE A 46 10.85 -4.06 9.52
CA ILE A 46 11.06 -3.40 10.82
C ILE A 46 11.15 -1.88 10.65
N TYR A 47 11.90 -1.42 9.64
CA TYR A 47 12.03 0.01 9.34
C TYR A 47 10.68 0.64 8.97
N GLU A 48 9.90 -0.01 8.11
CA GLU A 48 8.57 0.47 7.70
C GLU A 48 7.59 0.53 8.88
N ILE A 49 7.58 -0.47 9.77
CA ILE A 49 6.75 -0.47 10.98
C ILE A 49 7.11 0.73 11.87
N GLY A 50 8.40 0.99 12.10
CA GLY A 50 8.85 2.14 12.87
C GLY A 50 8.47 3.47 12.21
N ALA A 51 8.60 3.58 10.88
CA ALA A 51 8.23 4.75 10.12
C ALA A 51 6.72 5.05 10.23
N ILE A 52 5.87 4.03 10.05
CA ILE A 52 4.41 4.20 10.16
C ILE A 52 4.00 4.52 11.60
N ALA A 53 4.65 3.92 12.60
CA ALA A 53 4.38 4.27 14.00
C ALA A 53 4.65 5.75 14.26
N ALA A 54 5.81 6.26 13.85
CA ALA A 54 6.14 7.69 13.96
C ALA A 54 5.17 8.58 13.18
N LEU A 55 4.75 8.18 11.98
CA LEU A 55 3.74 8.92 11.21
C LEU A 55 2.37 8.92 11.89
N SER A 56 1.96 7.80 12.51
CA SER A 56 0.69 7.70 13.22
C SER A 56 0.63 8.60 14.46
N GLU A 57 1.78 8.90 15.06
CA GLU A 57 1.88 9.81 16.21
C GLU A 57 1.93 11.29 15.79
N THR A 58 2.37 11.59 14.56
CA THR A 58 2.63 12.96 14.10
C THR A 58 1.57 13.51 13.15
N LEU A 59 0.84 12.65 12.44
CA LEU A 59 -0.21 13.05 11.51
C LEU A 59 -1.58 13.08 12.21
N GLU A 60 -2.06 14.28 12.50
CA GLU A 60 -3.40 14.47 13.05
C GLU A 60 -4.49 14.21 12.00
N GLY A 61 -5.55 13.51 12.40
CA GLY A 61 -6.72 13.26 11.54
C GLY A 61 -6.54 12.14 10.50
N ILE A 62 -5.41 11.44 10.51
CA ILE A 62 -5.18 10.26 9.67
C ILE A 62 -5.26 9.01 10.53
N ASP A 63 -6.23 8.16 10.23
CA ASP A 63 -6.29 6.80 10.77
C ASP A 63 -5.67 5.83 9.77
N PHE A 64 -4.49 5.30 10.11
CA PHE A 64 -3.76 4.33 9.30
C PHE A 64 -4.46 2.98 9.14
N ASN A 65 -5.54 2.72 9.89
CA ASN A 65 -6.41 1.56 9.70
C ASN A 65 -7.66 1.88 8.85
N ALA A 66 -7.89 3.15 8.50
CA ALA A 66 -9.04 3.61 7.73
C ALA A 66 -8.66 4.37 6.43
N LEU A 67 -7.50 4.04 5.84
CA LEU A 67 -7.12 4.54 4.52
C LEU A 67 -7.93 3.85 3.41
N ASP A 68 -8.10 4.54 2.28
CA ASP A 68 -8.85 4.04 1.14
C ASP A 68 -8.13 2.90 0.41
N ILE A 69 -6.80 2.99 0.31
CA ILE A 69 -5.98 2.08 -0.48
C ILE A 69 -4.68 1.74 0.26
N TYR A 70 -4.35 0.45 0.28
CA TYR A 70 -3.07 -0.07 0.75
C TYR A 70 -2.40 -0.87 -0.37
N VAL A 71 -1.16 -0.53 -0.69
CA VAL A 71 -0.31 -1.28 -1.63
C VAL A 71 0.97 -1.65 -0.92
N GLY A 72 1.36 -2.92 -0.99
CA GLY A 72 2.59 -3.39 -0.36
C GLY A 72 3.23 -4.53 -1.13
N VAL A 73 4.56 -4.56 -1.19
CA VAL A 73 5.34 -5.62 -1.84
C VAL A 73 6.16 -6.36 -0.78
N SER A 74 6.11 -7.70 -0.76
CA SER A 74 6.89 -8.53 0.18
C SER A 74 6.64 -8.11 1.63
N ALA A 75 7.66 -7.63 2.35
CA ALA A 75 7.55 -7.14 3.73
C ALA A 75 6.49 -6.03 3.87
N GLY A 76 6.47 -5.03 2.98
CA GLY A 76 5.44 -4.00 2.97
C GLY A 76 4.04 -4.55 2.70
N GLY A 77 3.93 -5.70 2.03
CA GLY A 77 2.66 -6.42 1.85
C GLY A 77 2.09 -6.94 3.18
N PHE A 78 2.93 -7.44 4.09
CA PHE A 78 2.50 -7.85 5.42
C PHE A 78 2.02 -6.67 6.26
N VAL A 79 2.75 -5.55 6.22
CA VAL A 79 2.37 -4.32 6.93
C VAL A 79 1.07 -3.75 6.37
N ALA A 80 0.96 -3.62 5.04
CA ALA A 80 -0.26 -3.19 4.37
C ALA A 80 -1.46 -4.07 4.71
N ALA A 81 -1.29 -5.39 4.67
CA ALA A 81 -2.35 -6.33 5.05
C ALA A 81 -2.74 -6.20 6.53
N GLY A 82 -1.77 -6.04 7.43
CA GLY A 82 -2.05 -5.85 8.85
C GLY A 82 -2.86 -4.58 9.12
N LEU A 83 -2.49 -3.46 8.50
CA LEU A 83 -3.21 -2.18 8.63
C LEU A 83 -4.63 -2.30 8.09
N ALA A 84 -4.80 -2.88 6.89
CA ALA A 84 -6.10 -3.13 6.29
C ALA A 84 -6.99 -4.08 7.13
N ASN A 85 -6.39 -4.92 7.98
CA ASN A 85 -7.09 -5.81 8.92
C ASN A 85 -7.25 -5.20 10.32
N GLY A 86 -6.98 -3.91 10.51
CA GLY A 86 -7.18 -3.21 11.79
C GLY A 86 -6.10 -3.44 12.83
N ILE A 87 -4.95 -4.02 12.46
CA ILE A 87 -3.77 -4.06 13.34
C ILE A 87 -3.17 -2.67 13.35
N THR A 88 -3.11 -2.02 14.51
CA THR A 88 -2.62 -0.64 14.59
C THR A 88 -1.09 -0.59 14.47
N PRO A 89 -0.51 0.55 14.04
CA PRO A 89 0.95 0.73 14.02
C PRO A 89 1.62 0.41 15.36
N GLY A 90 1.05 0.85 16.48
CA GLY A 90 1.55 0.53 17.82
C GLY A 90 1.51 -0.97 18.13
N GLN A 91 0.45 -1.68 17.74
CA GLN A 91 0.38 -3.14 17.89
C GLN A 91 1.44 -3.86 17.04
N MET A 92 1.77 -3.33 15.85
CA MET A 92 2.84 -3.88 15.03
C MET A 92 4.20 -3.71 15.70
N VAL A 93 4.49 -2.54 16.28
CA VAL A 93 5.73 -2.30 17.04
C VAL A 93 5.88 -3.31 18.18
N SER A 94 4.85 -3.48 19.01
CA SER A 94 4.91 -4.41 20.15
C SER A 94 5.02 -5.88 19.73
N LYS A 95 4.48 -6.27 18.57
CA LYS A 95 4.52 -7.67 18.09
C LYS A 95 5.78 -7.99 17.28
N PHE A 96 6.28 -7.08 16.45
CA PHE A 96 7.41 -7.32 15.54
C PHE A 96 8.76 -6.83 16.06
N ILE A 97 8.79 -5.76 16.86
CA ILE A 97 10.05 -5.16 17.36
C ILE A 97 10.35 -5.64 18.77
N GLU A 98 9.35 -5.60 19.66
CA GLU A 98 9.55 -5.96 21.07
C GLU A 98 9.57 -7.49 21.29
N ASN A 99 9.26 -8.29 20.27
CA ASN A 99 9.26 -9.76 20.27
C ASN A 99 8.50 -10.36 21.47
N ARG A 100 7.42 -9.69 21.91
CA ARG A 100 6.59 -10.11 23.05
C ARG A 100 5.51 -11.07 22.57
N GLY A 101 5.90 -12.31 22.28
CA GLY A 101 5.02 -13.43 21.96
C GLY A 101 5.80 -14.67 21.55
N GLU A 102 5.44 -15.84 22.09
CA GLU A 102 6.06 -17.13 21.71
C GLU A 102 5.78 -17.52 20.25
N ASP A 103 4.86 -16.80 19.59
CA ASP A 103 4.47 -16.93 18.18
C ASP A 103 5.17 -15.89 17.27
N GLY A 104 6.39 -15.48 17.63
CA GLY A 104 7.20 -14.60 16.80
C GLY A 104 7.49 -15.26 15.45
N LEU A 105 6.64 -14.97 14.45
CA LEU A 105 6.71 -15.54 13.09
C LEU A 105 8.10 -15.44 12.47
N ILE A 106 8.96 -14.56 13.00
CA ILE A 106 10.35 -14.48 12.63
C ILE A 106 11.18 -14.04 13.87
N ALA A 107 11.72 -14.99 14.63
CA ALA A 107 12.73 -14.73 15.66
C ALA A 107 14.08 -14.32 15.03
N LEU A 108 14.12 -13.16 14.37
CA LEU A 108 15.35 -12.60 13.82
C LEU A 108 15.95 -11.62 14.81
N LYS A 109 17.07 -12.03 15.40
CA LYS A 109 17.95 -11.11 16.12
C LYS A 109 18.43 -10.04 15.12
N PRO A 110 18.27 -8.74 15.40
CA PRO A 110 18.76 -7.68 14.51
C PRO A 110 20.24 -7.86 14.17
N GLU A 111 21.04 -8.37 15.12
CA GLU A 111 22.47 -8.65 14.91
C GLU A 111 22.75 -9.75 13.86
N SER A 112 21.82 -10.68 13.63
CA SER A 112 22.01 -11.75 12.63
C SER A 112 21.70 -11.28 11.21
N LEU A 113 20.87 -10.25 11.04
CA LEU A 113 20.57 -9.63 9.74
C LEU A 113 21.70 -8.74 9.22
N LEU A 114 22.49 -8.16 10.14
CA LEU A 114 23.58 -7.24 9.81
C LEU A 114 24.92 -7.94 9.59
N ARG A 115 25.01 -9.27 9.77
CA ARG A 115 26.22 -10.05 9.56
C ARG A 115 26.19 -10.75 8.19
N PRO A 116 27.01 -10.33 7.21
CA PRO A 116 27.08 -11.02 5.94
C PRO A 116 27.67 -12.43 6.14
N ALA A 117 27.10 -13.43 5.48
CA ALA A 117 27.53 -14.82 5.56
C ALA A 117 28.79 -15.11 4.71
N PHE A 118 29.85 -14.29 4.82
CA PHE A 118 31.06 -14.40 3.99
C PHE A 118 31.72 -15.79 4.06
N ALA A 119 31.63 -16.47 5.19
CA ALA A 119 32.14 -17.83 5.36
C ALA A 119 31.44 -18.87 4.47
N GLU A 120 30.13 -18.72 4.19
CA GLU A 120 29.38 -19.63 3.31
C GLU A 120 29.75 -19.38 1.84
N TYR A 121 29.91 -18.12 1.44
CA TYR A 121 30.37 -17.78 0.10
C TYR A 121 31.80 -18.31 -0.16
N GLY A 122 32.70 -18.18 0.84
CA GLY A 122 34.05 -18.74 0.74
C GLY A 122 34.07 -20.27 0.64
N ARG A 123 33.18 -20.95 1.36
CA ARG A 123 33.02 -22.41 1.30
C ARG A 123 32.50 -22.89 -0.05
N ARG A 124 31.58 -22.15 -0.68
CA ARG A 124 31.02 -22.48 -2.00
C ARG A 124 31.91 -22.07 -3.18
N ALA A 125 32.78 -21.07 -3.01
CA ALA A 125 33.76 -20.69 -4.03
C ALA A 125 34.99 -21.63 -4.06
N GLY A 126 35.23 -22.36 -2.98
CA GLY A 126 36.29 -23.36 -2.87
C GLY A 126 35.86 -24.81 -3.16
N SER A 127 34.60 -25.04 -3.55
CA SER A 127 34.05 -26.35 -3.96
C SER A 127 33.87 -26.44 -5.45
#